data_AF-L0MCI2-F1
#
_entry.id   AF-L0MCI2-F1
#
_cell.length_a   1.000
_cell.length_b   1.000
_cell.length_c   1.000
_cell.angle_alpha   90.00
_cell.angle_beta   90.00
_cell.angle_gamma   90.00
#
_symmetry.space_group_name_H-M   'P 1'
#
loop_
_entity.id
_entity.type
_entity.pdbx_description
1 polymer ?
#
loop_
_entity_poly.entity_id
_entity_poly.type
_entity_poly.pdbx_seq_one_letter_code
_entity_poly.pdbx_strand_id
1 'polypeptide(L)' 'MKRMLLSLIAFAVLTIILMFVLGAVIPDSLIRSLAELFDIHGAEGVTNLLADVTLIASAVLSLLIVWLINRRLR' A
#
# COMPACT_ATOMS: atom_id res chain seq x y z
N MET A 1 17.72 -7.38 17.04
CA MET A 1 16.80 -6.20 17.14
C MET A 1 17.09 -5.12 16.10
N LYS A 2 18.32 -4.57 15.99
CA LYS A 2 18.62 -3.46 15.05
C LYS A 2 18.18 -3.71 13.59
N ARG A 3 18.38 -4.92 13.05
CA ARG A 3 17.97 -5.29 11.68
C ARG A 3 16.45 -5.32 11.48
N MET A 4 15.70 -5.81 12.46
CA MET A 4 14.22 -5.87 12.42
C MET A 4 13.61 -4.46 12.46
N LEU A 5 14.23 -3.56 13.23
CA LEU A 5 13.84 -2.15 13.30
C LEU A 5 14.09 -1.44 11.96
N LEU A 6 15.25 -1.69 11.34
CA LEU A 6 15.55 -1.15 10.00
C LEU A 6 14.60 -1.67 8.92
N SER A 7 14.25 -2.95 8.93
CA SER A 7 13.29 -3.50 7.97
C SER A 7 11.88 -2.94 8.18
N LEU A 8 11.47 -2.72 9.43
CA LEU A 8 10.18 -2.11 9.73
C LEU A 8 10.12 -0.66 9.26
N ILE A 9 11.19 0.12 9.49
CA ILE A 9 11.28 1.50 9.00
C ILE A 9 11.25 1.53 7.47
N ALA A 10 12.02 0.67 6.81
CA ALA A 10 12.02 0.59 5.35
C ALA A 10 10.63 0.23 4.78
N PHE A 11 9.93 -0.70 5.42
CA PHE A 11 8.55 -1.05 5.05
C PHE A 11 7.59 0.13 5.26
N ALA A 12 7.66 0.82 6.40
CA ALA A 12 6.82 1.98 6.67
C ALA A 12 7.05 3.12 5.64
N VAL A 13 8.31 3.40 5.32
CA VAL A 13 8.66 4.40 4.30
C VAL A 13 8.13 3.99 2.93
N LEU A 14 8.26 2.71 2.55
CA LEU A 14 7.70 2.19 1.31
C LEU A 14 6.19 2.38 1.25
N THR A 15 5.47 2.05 2.32
CA THR A 15 4.01 2.21 2.40
C THR A 15 3.58 3.66 2.26
N ILE A 16 4.28 4.60 2.91
CA ILE A 16 4.00 6.04 2.80
C ILE A 16 4.19 6.53 1.36
N ILE A 17 5.31 6.14 0.72
CA ILE A 17 5.58 6.50 -0.68
C ILE A 17 4.50 5.93 -1.58
N LEU A 18 4.13 4.66 -1.39
CA LEU A 18 3.10 4.01 -2.20
C LEU A 18 1.74 4.67 -2.01
N MET A 19 1.41 5.13 -0.80
CA MET A 19 0.16 5.85 -0.53
C MET A 19 0.10 7.14 -1.35
N PHE A 20 1.20 7.89 -1.40
CA PHE A 20 1.27 9.13 -2.16
C PHE A 20 1.16 8.88 -3.67
N VAL A 21 1.86 7.86 -4.17
CA VAL A 21 1.79 7.48 -5.58
C VAL A 21 0.39 7.00 -5.95
N LEU A 22 -0.22 6.13 -5.16
CA LEU A 22 -1.58 5.64 -5.41
C LEU A 22 -2.61 6.78 -5.33
N GLY A 23 -2.51 7.68 -4.35
CA GLY A 23 -3.37 8.86 -4.27
C GLY A 23 -3.22 9.81 -5.47
N ALA A 24 -2.04 9.87 -6.10
CA ALA A 24 -1.81 10.69 -7.28
C ALA A 24 -2.19 10.01 -8.60
N VAL A 25 -2.14 8.67 -8.66
CA VAL A 25 -2.35 7.88 -9.88
C VAL A 25 -3.78 7.36 -9.99
N ILE A 26 -4.43 7.03 -8.87
CA ILE A 26 -5.81 6.53 -8.88
C ILE A 26 -6.74 7.70 -9.20
N PRO A 27 -7.54 7.60 -10.27
CA PRO A 27 -8.50 8.64 -10.60
C PRO A 27 -9.63 8.70 -9.58
N ASP A 28 -10.11 9.90 -9.28
CA ASP A 28 -11.20 10.15 -8.32
C ASP A 28 -12.46 9.32 -8.63
N SER A 29 -12.75 9.05 -9.90
CA SER A 29 -13.88 8.21 -10.32
C SER A 29 -13.77 6.78 -9.78
N LEU A 30 -12.56 6.22 -9.77
CA LEU A 30 -12.31 4.85 -9.29
C LEU A 30 -12.35 4.81 -7.76
N ILE A 31 -11.86 5.85 -7.09
CA ILE A 31 -12.01 6.02 -5.63
C ILE A 31 -13.49 6.07 -5.25
N ARG A 32 -14.29 6.84 -5.99
CA ARG A 32 -15.75 6.95 -5.75
C ARG A 32 -16.47 5.62 -6.00
N SER A 33 -16.17 4.93 -7.09
CA SER A 33 -16.77 3.62 -7.36
C SER A 33 -16.38 2.58 -6.32
N LEU A 34 -15.14 2.60 -5.82
CA LEU A 34 -14.73 1.72 -4.72
C LEU A 34 -15.43 2.10 -3.41
N ALA A 35 -15.55 3.40 -3.11
CA ALA A 35 -16.26 3.87 -1.92
C ALA A 35 -17.75 3.46 -1.96
N GLU A 36 -18.42 3.63 -3.10
CA GLU A 36 -19.81 3.18 -3.31
C GLU A 36 -19.93 1.65 -3.19
N LEU A 37 -18.99 0.88 -3.74
CA LEU A 37 -18.98 -0.59 -3.64
C LEU A 37 -18.90 -1.08 -2.20
N PHE A 38 -18.16 -0.37 -1.34
CA PHE A 38 -17.99 -0.70 0.07
C PHE A 38 -18.94 0.06 1.00
N ASP A 39 -19.91 0.80 0.44
CA ASP A 39 -20.88 1.62 1.18
C ASP A 39 -20.22 2.67 2.10
N ILE A 40 -19.03 3.15 1.70
CA ILE A 40 -18.20 4.09 2.45
C ILE A 40 -18.61 5.52 2.11
N HIS A 41 -19.00 6.25 3.15
CA HIS A 41 -19.44 7.63 3.04
C HIS A 41 -18.51 8.56 3.83
N GLY A 42 -18.21 9.73 3.24
CA GLY A 42 -17.39 10.76 3.88
C GLY A 42 -15.88 10.62 3.63
N ALA A 43 -15.16 11.71 3.84
CA ALA A 43 -13.73 11.82 3.53
C ALA A 43 -12.86 10.87 4.38
N GLU A 44 -13.23 10.65 5.65
CA GLU A 44 -12.49 9.75 6.54
C GLU A 44 -12.55 8.29 6.06
N GLY A 45 -13.73 7.83 5.65
CA GLY A 45 -13.91 6.48 5.13
C GLY A 45 -13.12 6.24 3.85
N VAL A 46 -13.13 7.20 2.93
CA VAL A 46 -12.34 7.14 1.69
C VAL A 46 -10.83 7.11 1.98
N THR A 47 -10.38 7.88 2.97
CA THR A 47 -8.97 7.90 3.38
C THR A 47 -8.54 6.57 3.99
N ASN A 48 -9.39 5.96 4.82
CA ASN A 48 -9.15 4.63 5.38
C ASN A 48 -9.10 3.55 4.29
N LEU A 49 -10.02 3.60 3.32
CA LEU A 49 -10.00 2.69 2.18
C LEU A 49 -8.69 2.78 1.39
N LEU A 50 -8.23 4.01 1.09
CA LEU A 50 -6.95 4.24 0.42
C LEU A 50 -5.77 3.71 1.25
N ALA A 51 -5.80 3.89 2.57
CA ALA A 51 -4.77 3.37 3.45
C ALA A 51 -4.73 1.83 3.43
N ASP A 52 -5.88 1.17 3.50
CA ASP A 52 -6.00 -0.29 3.47
C ASP A 52 -5.51 -0.87 2.14
N VAL A 53 -5.95 -0.30 1.01
CA VAL A 53 -5.50 -0.69 -0.33
C VAL A 53 -3.99 -0.52 -0.46
N THR A 54 -3.45 0.59 0.03
CA THR A 54 -2.02 0.86 -0.01
C THR A 54 -1.24 -0.15 0.83
N LEU A 55 -1.73 -0.48 2.01
CA LEU A 55 -1.07 -1.43 2.91
C LEU A 55 -1.01 -2.83 2.29
N ILE A 56 -2.11 -3.28 1.67
CA ILE A 56 -2.17 -4.54 0.93
C ILE A 56 -1.19 -4.52 -0.25
N ALA A 57 -1.20 -3.45 -1.05
CA ALA A 57 -0.29 -3.32 -2.19
C ALA A 57 1.19 -3.34 -1.76
N SER A 58 1.52 -2.67 -0.64
CA SER A 58 2.87 -2.62 -0.08
C SER A 58 3.34 -4.00 0.41
N ALA A 59 2.44 -4.77 1.03
CA ALA A 59 2.71 -6.14 1.44
C ALA A 59 2.97 -7.06 0.24
N VAL A 60 2.14 -6.98 -0.81
CA VAL A 60 2.30 -7.74 -2.05
C VAL A 60 3.62 -7.41 -2.74
N LEU A 61 3.94 -6.12 -2.87
CA LEU A 61 5.22 -5.66 -3.42
C LEU A 61 6.41 -6.19 -2.64
N SER A 62 6.35 -6.11 -1.30
CA SER A 62 7.42 -6.62 -0.43
C SER A 62 7.62 -8.13 -0.61
N LEU A 63 6.55 -8.91 -0.69
CA LEU A 63 6.60 -10.35 -0.97
C LEU A 63 7.19 -10.64 -2.35
N LEU A 64 6.80 -9.89 -3.38
CA LEU A 64 7.33 -10.04 -4.73
C LEU A 64 8.83 -9.72 -4.80
N ILE A 65 9.28 -8.68 -4.11
CA ILE A 65 10.70 -8.32 -4.02
C ILE A 65 11.49 -9.45 -3.36
N VAL A 66 11.00 -9.97 -2.23
CA VAL A 66 11.63 -11.10 -1.53
C VAL A 66 11.68 -12.34 -2.42
N TRP A 67 10.59 -12.66 -3.10
CA TRP A 67 10.52 -13.78 -4.02
C TRP A 67 11.50 -13.64 -5.19
N LEU A 68 11.57 -12.45 -5.80
CA LEU A 68 12.45 -12.17 -6.94
C LEU A 68 13.93 -12.24 -6.55
N ILE A 69 14.29 -11.70 -5.37
CA ILE A 69 15.64 -11.84 -4.81
C ILE A 69 15.97 -13.31 -4.57
N ASN A 70 15.06 -14.07 -3.96
CA ASN A 70 15.27 -15.49 -3.69
C ASN A 70 15.42 -16.32 -4.98
N ARG A 71 14.69 -15.98 -6.04
CA ARG A 71 14.80 -16.62 -7.35
C ARG A 71 16.12 -16.31 -8.07
N ARG A 72 16.68 -15.11 -7.88
CA ARG A 72 17.96 -14.68 -8.49
C ARG A 72 19.20 -15.26 -7.80
N LEU A 73 19.08 -15.70 -6.55
CA LEU A 73 20.17 -16.23 -5.74
C LEU A 73 20.24 -17.78 -5.73
N ARG A 74 19.29 -18.45 -6.38
CA ARG A 74 19.33 -19.89 -6.71
C ARG A 74 19.87 -20.09 -8.11
#